data_AF-F8C4A5-F1
#
_entry.id   AF-F8C4A5-F1
#
_cell.length_a   1.000
_cell.length_b   1.000
_cell.length_c   1.000
_cell.angle_alpha   90.00
_cell.angle_beta   90.00
_cell.angle_gamma   90.00
#
_symmetry.space_group_name_H-M   'P 1'
#
loop_
_entity.id
_entity.type
_entity.pdbx_description
1 polymer ?
#
loop_
_entity_poly.entity_id
_entity_poly.type
_entity_poly.pdbx_seq_one_letter_code
_entity_poly.pdbx_strand_id
1 'polypeptide(L)'
;MALKFNQSKVSLRLLKEKSDSIILGEILHNIWELLLSHKENVFSLPLDSEEFKSEIEIYIKKALASYQEPLPQRKYLLERAFNIIKNMFKSEEFQKFKELFVESEVLAVYKEPEGFFVEEDQIQDLRPDLIIKKPNEWIILEFKLHREFEESQLERYFSLLKKVFPNDNIKVYLISFEPFKIELKYCKISKPDEPSSLHPVQLSLFKNLN
;
A
#
# COMPACT_ATOMS: atom_id res chain seq x y z
N MET A 1 12.90 -20.03 3.31
CA MET A 1 13.31 -18.90 2.44
C MET A 1 13.20 -17.61 3.24
N ALA A 2 14.23 -16.77 3.25
CA ALA A 2 14.16 -15.47 3.92
C ALA A 2 13.61 -14.44 2.93
N LEU A 3 12.47 -13.86 3.28
CA LEU A 3 11.80 -12.87 2.47
C LEU A 3 12.42 -11.50 2.77
N LYS A 4 13.15 -10.92 1.81
CA LYS A 4 13.76 -9.60 1.95
C LYS A 4 12.92 -8.59 1.19
N PHE A 5 12.13 -7.81 1.93
CA PHE A 5 11.44 -6.66 1.39
C PHE A 5 12.44 -5.50 1.28
N ASN A 6 12.70 -5.05 0.07
CA ASN A 6 13.43 -3.80 -0.14
C ASN A 6 12.40 -2.69 -0.42
N GLN A 7 12.57 -1.53 0.22
CA GLN A 7 11.81 -0.33 -0.12
C GLN A 7 12.58 0.44 -1.19
N SER A 8 11.96 0.66 -2.34
CA SER A 8 12.59 1.46 -3.39
C SER A 8 12.69 2.92 -2.95
N LYS A 9 13.81 3.59 -3.25
CA LYS A 9 13.91 5.05 -3.13
C LYS A 9 13.32 5.65 -4.41
N VAL A 10 12.17 6.32 -4.26
CA VAL A 10 11.48 7.23 -5.21
C VAL A 10 12.05 7.17 -6.63
N SER A 11 11.39 6.42 -7.51
CA SER A 11 11.69 6.49 -8.93
C SER A 11 11.10 7.77 -9.53
N LEU A 12 11.94 8.63 -10.11
CA LEU A 12 11.49 9.72 -10.98
C LEU A 12 10.80 9.09 -12.19
N ARG A 13 9.47 9.17 -12.24
CA ARG A 13 8.67 8.52 -13.30
C ARG A 13 8.80 9.32 -14.61
N LEU A 14 9.57 8.77 -15.54
CA LEU A 14 9.84 9.35 -16.87
C LEU A 14 8.59 9.39 -17.77
N LEU A 15 8.60 10.43 -18.62
CA LEU A 15 7.71 10.80 -19.72
C LEU A 15 7.10 9.62 -20.50
N LYS A 16 5.95 9.12 -20.07
CA LYS A 16 4.97 8.51 -20.99
C LYS A 16 3.75 9.42 -21.00
N GLU A 17 3.11 9.59 -22.15
CA GLU A 17 1.78 10.21 -22.21
C GLU A 17 0.86 9.39 -21.30
N LYS A 18 0.46 9.98 -20.17
CA LYS A 18 -0.43 9.37 -19.20
C LYS A 18 -1.75 10.13 -19.27
N SER A 19 -2.86 9.41 -19.24
CA SER A 19 -4.16 10.03 -19.07
C SER A 19 -4.25 10.71 -17.70
N ASP A 20 -5.14 11.70 -17.57
CA ASP A 20 -5.36 12.37 -16.29
C ASP A 20 -5.74 11.39 -15.18
N SER A 21 -6.48 10.32 -15.50
CA SER A 21 -6.81 9.25 -14.54
C SER A 21 -5.57 8.52 -14.02
N ILE A 22 -4.60 8.23 -14.89
CA ILE A 22 -3.35 7.58 -14.46
C ILE A 22 -2.57 8.53 -13.56
N ILE A 23 -2.40 9.79 -13.98
CA ILE A 23 -1.68 10.81 -13.20
C ILE A 23 -2.36 11.01 -11.83
N LEU A 24 -3.69 11.09 -11.79
CA LEU A 24 -4.47 11.24 -10.58
C LEU A 24 -4.32 10.04 -9.64
N GLY A 25 -4.37 8.81 -10.19
CA GLY A 25 -4.12 7.59 -9.40
C GLY A 25 -2.73 7.59 -8.76
N GLU A 26 -1.70 7.99 -9.51
CA GLU A 26 -0.33 8.09 -9.00
C GLU A 26 -0.17 9.18 -7.94
N ILE A 27 -0.81 10.34 -8.13
CA ILE A 27 -0.83 11.42 -7.14
C ILE A 27 -1.47 10.92 -5.83
N LEU A 28 -2.63 10.27 -5.92
CA LEU A 28 -3.34 9.75 -4.75
C LEU A 28 -2.53 8.68 -4.03
N HIS A 29 -1.90 7.76 -4.77
CA HIS A 29 -1.01 6.75 -4.21
C HIS A 29 0.13 7.40 -3.39
N ASN A 30 0.84 8.36 -3.98
CA ASN A 30 1.93 9.08 -3.31
C ASN A 30 1.46 9.85 -2.07
N ILE A 31 0.31 10.52 -2.15
CA ILE A 31 -0.26 11.22 -0.99
C ILE A 31 -0.55 10.22 0.14
N TRP A 32 -1.06 9.05 -0.21
CA TRP A 32 -1.39 8.02 0.77
C TRP A 32 -0.17 7.42 1.43
N GLU A 33 0.88 7.15 0.66
CA GLU A 33 2.17 6.79 1.23
C GLU A 33 2.66 7.85 2.21
N LEU A 34 2.60 9.14 1.83
CA LEU A 34 3.06 10.23 2.68
C LEU A 34 2.25 10.35 3.98
N LEU A 35 0.92 10.23 3.90
CA LEU A 35 0.04 10.30 5.06
C LEU A 35 0.26 9.14 6.02
N LEU A 36 0.55 7.94 5.50
CA LEU A 36 0.82 6.76 6.32
C LEU A 36 2.24 6.74 6.93
N SER A 37 3.22 7.51 6.40
CA SER A 37 4.53 7.70 7.07
C SER A 37 4.49 8.77 8.14
N HIS A 38 3.83 9.89 7.86
CA HIS A 38 3.84 11.07 8.73
C HIS A 38 2.68 11.01 9.73
N LYS A 39 2.43 9.79 10.24
CA LYS A 39 1.26 9.39 11.03
C LYS A 39 0.77 10.51 11.97
N GLU A 40 -0.55 10.59 12.06
CA GLU A 40 -1.35 11.07 13.21
C GLU A 40 -2.03 12.45 13.10
N ASN A 41 -1.40 13.50 12.57
CA ASN A 41 -2.06 14.82 12.65
C ASN A 41 -3.24 14.96 11.69
N VAL A 42 -3.11 14.57 10.41
CA VAL A 42 -4.16 14.86 9.41
C VAL A 42 -5.47 14.11 9.70
N PHE A 43 -5.41 12.90 10.25
CA PHE A 43 -6.61 12.10 10.55
C PHE A 43 -7.42 12.61 11.74
N SER A 44 -6.83 13.47 12.58
CA SER A 44 -7.48 14.07 13.73
C SER A 44 -7.97 15.50 13.48
N LEU A 45 -7.59 16.11 12.35
CA LEU A 45 -8.05 17.45 11.98
C LEU A 45 -9.54 17.47 11.60
N PRO A 46 -10.30 18.50 11.98
CA PRO A 46 -11.67 18.68 11.51
C PRO A 46 -11.72 18.86 9.99
N LEU A 47 -12.55 18.08 9.31
CA LEU A 47 -12.62 18.00 7.83
C LEU A 47 -12.85 19.32 7.10
N ASP A 48 -13.51 20.28 7.75
CA ASP A 48 -13.81 21.59 7.16
C ASP A 48 -12.93 22.71 7.72
N SER A 49 -11.90 22.40 8.52
CA SER A 49 -10.94 23.40 9.00
C SER A 49 -9.99 23.85 7.89
N GLU A 50 -9.53 25.10 7.98
CA GLU A 50 -8.48 25.61 7.09
C GLU A 50 -7.16 24.86 7.27
N GLU A 51 -6.89 24.35 8.48
CA GLU A 51 -5.73 23.52 8.78
C GLU A 51 -5.76 22.21 7.98
N PHE A 52 -6.90 21.50 7.94
CA PHE A 52 -7.05 20.28 7.15
C PHE A 52 -6.82 20.56 5.66
N LYS A 53 -7.43 21.64 5.14
CA LYS A 53 -7.26 22.04 3.73
C LYS A 53 -5.79 22.29 3.40
N SER A 54 -5.12 23.09 4.22
CA SER A 54 -3.71 23.45 4.05
C SER A 54 -2.82 22.21 4.08
N GLU A 55 -3.02 21.30 5.04
CA GLU A 55 -2.24 20.06 5.15
C GLU A 55 -2.41 19.17 3.91
N ILE A 56 -3.65 18.88 3.49
CA ILE A 56 -3.89 18.07 2.30
C ILE A 56 -3.31 18.72 1.04
N GLU A 57 -3.42 20.04 0.89
CA GLU A 57 -2.79 20.75 -0.22
C GLU A 57 -1.26 20.59 -0.22
N ILE A 58 -0.60 20.61 0.93
CA ILE A 58 0.85 20.40 1.03
C ILE A 58 1.21 19.01 0.48
N TYR A 59 0.46 17.96 0.85
CA TYR A 59 0.69 16.62 0.32
C TYR A 59 0.45 16.54 -1.19
N ILE A 60 -0.62 17.15 -1.69
CA ILE A 60 -0.91 17.20 -3.14
C ILE A 60 0.21 17.92 -3.89
N LYS A 61 0.66 19.07 -3.40
CA LYS A 61 1.76 19.84 -3.99
C LYS A 61 3.07 19.04 -4.00
N LYS A 62 3.37 18.32 -2.92
CA LYS A 62 4.54 17.40 -2.86
C LYS A 62 4.44 16.30 -3.91
N ALA A 63 3.29 15.64 -4.05
CA ALA A 63 3.10 14.60 -5.06
C ALA A 63 3.19 15.13 -6.49
N LEU A 64 2.65 16.33 -6.73
CA LEU A 64 2.69 17.04 -8.01
C LEU A 64 4.08 17.59 -8.36
N ALA A 65 4.99 17.76 -7.40
CA ALA A 65 6.37 18.21 -7.64
C ALA A 65 7.22 17.16 -8.37
N SER A 66 6.80 15.89 -8.35
CA SER A 66 7.45 14.80 -9.08
C SER A 66 7.22 14.85 -10.60
N TYR A 67 6.34 15.73 -11.08
CA TYR A 67 6.04 15.90 -12.51
C TYR A 67 6.76 17.14 -13.06
N GLN A 68 7.44 16.97 -14.20
CA GLN A 68 8.15 18.04 -14.90
C GLN A 68 7.17 19.12 -15.40
N GLU A 69 7.64 20.37 -15.44
CA GLU A 69 6.91 21.48 -16.06
C GLU A 69 7.21 21.57 -17.57
N PRO A 70 6.25 22.02 -18.41
CA PRO A 70 4.90 22.45 -18.02
C PRO A 70 3.93 21.27 -17.80
N LEU A 71 3.09 21.36 -16.77
CA LEU A 71 1.94 20.46 -16.57
C LEU A 71 0.63 21.28 -16.70
N PRO A 72 0.05 21.43 -17.91
CA PRO A 72 -1.11 22.28 -18.15
C PRO A 72 -2.32 21.98 -17.25
N GLN A 73 -2.54 20.70 -16.94
CA GLN A 73 -3.64 20.23 -16.10
C GLN A 73 -3.37 20.30 -14.58
N ARG A 74 -2.25 20.90 -14.13
CA ARG A 74 -1.85 20.90 -12.71
C ARG A 74 -2.95 21.42 -11.77
N LYS A 75 -3.62 22.52 -12.13
CA LYS A 75 -4.71 23.08 -11.32
C LYS A 75 -5.90 22.12 -11.21
N TYR A 76 -6.29 21.52 -12.33
CA TYR A 76 -7.36 20.52 -12.38
C TYR A 76 -7.04 19.29 -11.52
N LEU A 77 -5.82 18.74 -11.63
CA LEU A 77 -5.39 17.60 -10.83
C LEU A 77 -5.37 17.90 -9.33
N LEU A 78 -4.96 19.11 -8.95
CA LEU A 78 -4.97 19.56 -7.55
C LEU A 78 -6.39 19.55 -6.99
N GLU A 79 -7.34 20.19 -7.68
CA GLU A 79 -8.74 20.27 -7.26
C GLU A 79 -9.39 18.88 -7.19
N ARG A 80 -9.13 18.01 -8.18
CA ARG A 80 -9.65 16.64 -8.21
C ARG A 80 -9.09 15.78 -7.08
N ALA A 81 -7.77 15.78 -6.87
CA ALA A 81 -7.14 15.02 -5.79
C ALA A 81 -7.68 15.47 -4.43
N PHE A 82 -7.81 16.78 -4.21
CA PHE A 82 -8.39 17.33 -2.98
C PHE A 82 -9.81 16.83 -2.74
N ASN A 83 -10.68 16.91 -3.75
CA ASN A 83 -12.06 16.46 -3.63
C ASN A 83 -12.18 14.97 -3.34
N ILE A 84 -11.37 14.13 -3.99
CA ILE A 84 -11.34 12.68 -3.73
C ILE A 84 -10.93 12.40 -2.29
N ILE A 85 -9.87 13.04 -1.81
CA ILE A 85 -9.40 12.86 -0.43
C ILE A 85 -10.45 13.33 0.57
N LYS A 86 -11.06 14.49 0.34
CA LYS A 86 -12.12 15.00 1.21
C LYS A 86 -13.31 14.04 1.28
N ASN A 87 -13.73 13.49 0.14
CA ASN A 87 -14.84 12.53 0.08
C ASN A 87 -14.50 11.20 0.78
N MET A 88 -13.27 10.72 0.62
CA MET A 88 -12.77 9.54 1.33
C MET A 88 -12.86 9.73 2.85
N PHE A 89 -12.33 10.82 3.40
CA PHE A 89 -12.37 11.05 4.85
C PHE A 89 -13.80 11.19 5.42
N LYS A 90 -14.76 11.62 4.59
CA LYS A 90 -16.17 11.67 4.95
C LYS A 90 -16.88 10.32 4.92
N SER A 91 -16.30 9.33 4.24
CA SER A 91 -16.94 8.02 4.09
C SER A 91 -16.93 7.23 5.39
N GLU A 92 -17.98 6.46 5.63
CA GLU A 92 -18.01 5.48 6.72
C GLU A 92 -16.89 4.44 6.57
N GLU A 93 -16.53 4.09 5.33
CA GLU A 93 -15.51 3.08 5.04
C GLU A 93 -14.13 3.53 5.49
N PHE A 94 -13.89 4.83 5.58
CA PHE A 94 -12.64 5.36 6.09
C PHE A 94 -12.45 5.06 7.58
N GLN A 95 -13.52 4.88 8.37
CA GLN A 95 -13.38 4.40 9.74
C GLN A 95 -12.82 2.98 9.77
N LYS A 96 -13.37 2.08 8.94
CA LYS A 96 -12.85 0.71 8.76
C LYS A 96 -11.39 0.71 8.28
N PHE A 97 -11.01 1.65 7.43
CA PHE A 97 -9.62 1.80 7.00
C PHE A 97 -8.68 2.09 8.17
N LYS A 98 -9.05 3.05 9.03
CA LYS A 98 -8.21 3.45 10.18
C LYS A 98 -7.99 2.30 11.16
N GLU A 99 -8.99 1.45 11.35
CA GLU A 99 -8.89 0.26 12.21
C GLU A 99 -7.78 -0.72 11.77
N LEU A 100 -7.39 -0.73 10.49
CA LEU A 100 -6.29 -1.55 10.01
C LEU A 100 -4.91 -1.11 10.58
N PHE A 101 -4.80 0.14 11.00
CA PHE A 101 -3.55 0.78 11.42
C PHE A 101 -3.47 1.04 12.94
N VAL A 102 -4.32 0.42 13.75
CA VAL A 102 -4.28 0.54 15.22
C VAL A 102 -2.89 0.16 15.74
N GLU A 103 -2.15 1.13 16.26
CA GLU A 103 -0.71 1.01 16.49
C GLU A 103 -0.32 -0.11 17.45
N SER A 104 -1.16 -0.37 18.46
CA SER A 104 -0.93 -1.44 19.44
C SER A 104 -0.86 -2.84 18.83
N GLU A 105 -1.29 -2.99 17.57
CA GLU A 105 -1.34 -4.27 16.87
C GLU A 105 -0.37 -4.36 15.68
N VAL A 106 0.21 -3.24 15.25
CA VAL A 106 1.04 -3.17 14.04
C VAL A 106 2.52 -3.29 14.41
N LEU A 107 3.15 -4.37 13.95
CA LEU A 107 4.60 -4.59 14.10
C LEU A 107 5.42 -3.82 13.07
N ALA A 108 4.94 -3.78 11.81
CA ALA A 108 5.63 -3.10 10.72
C ALA A 108 4.67 -2.71 9.59
N VAL A 109 5.03 -1.64 8.88
CA VAL A 109 4.38 -1.22 7.62
C VAL A 109 5.45 -1.14 6.54
N TYR A 110 5.27 -1.91 5.47
CA TYR A 110 6.14 -1.92 4.30
C TYR A 110 5.44 -1.23 3.13
N LYS A 111 6.10 -0.24 2.51
CA LYS A 111 5.58 0.54 1.38
C LYS A 111 6.31 0.19 0.10
N GLU A 112 5.55 0.00 -0.98
CA GLU A 112 6.02 -0.60 -2.24
C GLU A 112 7.08 -1.68 -2.02
N PRO A 113 6.86 -2.67 -1.12
CA PRO A 113 7.84 -3.70 -0.89
C PRO A 113 8.07 -4.49 -2.18
N GLU A 114 9.30 -4.47 -2.68
CA GLU A 114 9.73 -5.37 -3.75
C GLU A 114 10.20 -6.67 -3.13
N GLY A 115 9.55 -7.77 -3.50
CA GLY A 115 9.89 -9.12 -3.07
C GLY A 115 10.11 -10.03 -4.28
N PHE A 116 11.31 -10.61 -4.38
CA PHE A 116 11.65 -11.56 -5.44
C PHE A 116 11.65 -12.99 -4.88
N PHE A 117 10.91 -13.88 -5.55
CA PHE A 117 10.85 -15.31 -5.22
C PHE A 117 11.17 -16.13 -6.45
N VAL A 118 11.93 -17.20 -6.25
CA VAL A 118 12.17 -18.20 -7.30
C VAL A 118 11.29 -19.39 -7.00
N GLU A 119 10.35 -19.68 -7.89
CA GLU A 119 9.54 -20.89 -7.88
C GLU A 119 9.64 -21.53 -9.28
N GLU A 120 10.08 -22.79 -9.36
CA GLU A 120 10.16 -23.56 -10.62
C GLU A 120 10.89 -22.82 -11.76
N ASP A 121 12.07 -22.24 -11.46
CA ASP A 121 12.90 -21.45 -12.40
C ASP A 121 12.25 -20.14 -12.92
N GLN A 122 11.12 -19.71 -12.35
CA GLN A 122 10.51 -18.41 -12.63
C GLN A 122 10.66 -17.46 -11.44
N ILE A 123 11.12 -16.23 -11.72
CA ILE A 123 11.14 -15.16 -10.73
C ILE A 123 9.73 -14.56 -10.67
N GLN A 124 9.05 -14.77 -9.55
CA GLN A 124 7.83 -14.05 -9.22
C GLN A 124 8.21 -12.77 -8.48
N ASP A 125 7.80 -11.63 -9.04
CA ASP A 125 7.94 -10.31 -8.43
C ASP A 125 6.64 -9.95 -7.71
N LEU A 126 6.78 -9.55 -6.44
CA LEU A 126 5.71 -9.04 -5.62
C LEU A 126 5.99 -7.56 -5.36
N ARG A 127 5.11 -6.69 -5.85
CA ARG A 127 5.13 -5.26 -5.54
C ARG A 127 3.75 -4.75 -5.15
N PRO A 128 3.16 -5.23 -4.04
CA PRO A 128 1.97 -4.62 -3.50
C PRO A 128 2.29 -3.19 -3.07
N ASP A 129 1.28 -2.34 -3.09
CA ASP A 129 1.46 -0.94 -2.68
C ASP A 129 1.81 -0.84 -1.18
N LEU A 130 1.14 -1.62 -0.33
CA LEU A 130 1.41 -1.62 1.11
C LEU A 130 1.18 -3.00 1.74
N ILE A 131 2.05 -3.35 2.69
CA ILE A 131 1.89 -4.51 3.57
C ILE A 131 1.94 -4.07 5.03
N ILE A 132 0.93 -4.46 5.82
CA ILE A 132 0.91 -4.32 7.28
C ILE A 132 1.19 -5.69 7.88
N LYS A 133 2.18 -5.74 8.78
CA LYS A 133 2.48 -6.94 9.58
C LYS A 133 1.98 -6.73 11.01
N LYS A 134 1.14 -7.66 11.47
CA LYS A 134 0.72 -7.85 12.87
C LYS A 134 1.25 -9.21 13.38
N PRO A 135 1.25 -9.52 14.69
CA PRO A 135 1.91 -10.73 15.24
C PRO A 135 1.67 -12.03 14.45
N ASN A 136 0.43 -12.36 14.13
CA ASN A 136 0.06 -13.55 13.35
C ASN A 136 -0.79 -13.22 12.12
N GLU A 137 -0.65 -12.01 11.57
CA GLU A 137 -1.46 -11.57 10.43
C GLU A 137 -0.63 -10.70 9.46
N TRP A 138 -0.80 -10.98 8.18
CA TRP A 138 -0.31 -10.16 7.08
C TRP A 138 -1.50 -9.54 6.36
N ILE A 139 -1.48 -8.22 6.19
CA ILE A 139 -2.51 -7.49 5.45
C ILE A 139 -1.84 -6.83 4.25
N ILE A 140 -2.28 -7.18 3.06
CA ILE A 140 -1.88 -6.51 1.82
C ILE A 140 -2.97 -5.50 1.46
N LEU A 141 -2.56 -4.28 1.14
CA LEU A 141 -3.41 -3.25 0.57
C LEU A 141 -2.90 -2.91 -0.82
N GLU A 142 -3.80 -2.96 -1.81
CA GLU A 142 -3.56 -2.48 -3.17
C GLU A 142 -4.50 -1.31 -3.45
N PHE A 143 -3.94 -0.19 -3.89
CA PHE A 143 -4.68 1.04 -4.16
C PHE A 143 -4.91 1.19 -5.66
N LYS A 144 -6.14 1.54 -6.04
CA LYS A 144 -6.50 1.88 -7.42
C LYS A 144 -7.38 3.13 -7.41
N LEU A 145 -7.30 3.92 -8.47
CA LEU A 145 -8.22 5.06 -8.64
C LEU A 145 -9.68 4.56 -8.75
N HIS A 146 -9.91 3.56 -9.59
CA HIS A 146 -11.21 2.94 -9.82
C HIS A 146 -11.16 1.44 -9.57
N ARG A 147 -12.34 0.81 -9.51
CA ARG A 147 -12.51 -0.61 -9.19
C ARG A 147 -12.01 -1.56 -10.28
N GLU A 148 -11.86 -1.11 -11.53
CA GLU A 148 -11.35 -1.96 -12.61
C GLU A 148 -9.86 -2.25 -12.38
N PHE A 149 -9.54 -3.52 -12.14
CA PHE A 149 -8.17 -3.96 -11.89
C PHE A 149 -8.01 -5.43 -12.31
N GLU A 150 -6.75 -5.83 -12.53
CA GLU A 150 -6.41 -7.21 -12.87
C GLU A 150 -6.40 -8.08 -11.61
N GLU A 151 -7.44 -8.92 -11.43
CA GLU A 151 -7.60 -9.75 -10.24
C GLU A 151 -6.46 -10.76 -10.01
N SER A 152 -5.82 -11.20 -11.10
CA SER A 152 -4.64 -12.08 -11.10
C SER A 152 -3.49 -11.54 -10.24
N GLN A 153 -3.34 -10.22 -10.13
CA GLN A 153 -2.30 -9.58 -9.33
C GLN A 153 -2.48 -9.88 -7.85
N LEU A 154 -3.70 -9.71 -7.33
CA LEU A 154 -4.01 -9.95 -5.92
C LEU A 154 -3.97 -11.44 -5.57
N GLU A 155 -4.40 -12.31 -6.50
CA GLU A 155 -4.32 -13.76 -6.32
C GLU A 155 -2.86 -14.23 -6.19
N ARG A 156 -1.96 -13.69 -7.02
CA ARG A 156 -0.51 -13.95 -6.90
C ARG A 156 0.01 -13.51 -5.54
N TYR A 157 -0.39 -12.32 -5.09
CA TYR A 157 0.04 -11.79 -3.79
C TYR A 157 -0.39 -12.70 -2.63
N PHE A 158 -1.66 -13.08 -2.64
CA PHE A 158 -2.25 -13.96 -1.65
C PHE A 158 -1.59 -15.34 -1.66
N SER A 159 -1.45 -15.94 -2.84
CA SER A 159 -0.89 -17.28 -3.03
C SER A 159 0.54 -17.36 -2.53
N LEU A 160 1.36 -16.34 -2.83
CA LEU A 160 2.73 -16.30 -2.36
C LEU A 160 2.80 -16.18 -0.83
N LEU A 161 2.14 -15.20 -0.22
CA LEU A 161 2.19 -15.04 1.23
C LEU A 161 1.68 -16.29 1.95
N LYS A 162 0.66 -16.97 1.38
CA LYS A 162 0.13 -18.23 1.93
C LYS A 162 1.17 -19.35 1.96
N LYS A 163 2.03 -19.42 0.94
CA LYS A 163 3.14 -20.39 0.87
C LYS A 163 4.25 -20.04 1.87
N VAL A 164 4.62 -18.76 1.95
CA VAL A 164 5.73 -18.31 2.81
C VAL A 164 5.36 -18.32 4.29
N PHE A 165 4.12 -17.94 4.61
CA PHE A 165 3.59 -17.86 5.98
C PHE A 165 2.37 -18.78 6.13
N PRO A 166 2.58 -20.11 6.13
CA PRO A 166 1.49 -21.08 6.18
C PRO A 166 0.68 -21.03 7.49
N ASN A 167 1.24 -20.45 8.56
CA ASN A 167 0.60 -20.40 9.88
C ASN A 167 0.02 -19.03 10.23
N ASP A 168 0.28 -18.00 9.42
CA ASP A 168 -0.23 -16.65 9.66
C ASP A 168 -1.58 -16.47 8.95
N ASN A 169 -2.43 -15.61 9.52
CA ASN A 169 -3.59 -15.07 8.83
C ASN A 169 -3.14 -14.16 7.70
N ILE A 170 -3.86 -14.18 6.59
CA ILE A 170 -3.53 -13.34 5.43
C ILE A 170 -4.81 -12.72 4.91
N LYS A 171 -4.81 -11.39 4.80
CA LYS A 171 -5.90 -10.62 4.22
C LYS A 171 -5.37 -9.77 3.08
N VAL A 172 -6.10 -9.75 1.97
CA VAL A 172 -5.77 -8.92 0.81
C VAL A 172 -6.95 -8.01 0.51
N TYR A 173 -6.72 -6.71 0.60
CA TYR A 173 -7.71 -5.68 0.36
C TYR A 173 -7.41 -4.92 -0.93
N LEU A 174 -8.46 -4.71 -1.72
CA LEU A 174 -8.47 -3.70 -2.78
C LEU A 174 -9.07 -2.42 -2.22
N ILE A 175 -8.37 -1.30 -2.40
CA ILE A 175 -8.82 0.02 -2.00
C ILE A 175 -9.01 0.86 -3.26
N SER A 176 -10.26 1.20 -3.55
CA SER A 176 -10.61 2.13 -4.61
C SER A 176 -10.72 3.53 -4.04
N PHE A 177 -10.16 4.54 -4.71
CA PHE A 177 -10.29 5.94 -4.29
C PHE A 177 -11.60 6.59 -4.74
N GLU A 178 -12.16 6.20 -5.89
CA GLU A 178 -13.36 6.82 -6.47
C GLU A 178 -14.31 5.78 -7.12
N PRO A 179 -15.47 5.47 -6.50
CA PRO A 179 -15.86 5.85 -5.13
C PRO A 179 -14.95 5.20 -4.08
N PHE A 180 -14.77 5.87 -2.94
CA PHE A 180 -13.94 5.31 -1.88
C PHE A 180 -14.54 4.02 -1.33
N LYS A 181 -13.80 2.92 -1.45
CA LYS A 181 -14.26 1.60 -1.02
C LYS A 181 -13.12 0.68 -0.68
N ILE A 182 -13.33 -0.14 0.34
CA ILE A 182 -12.39 -1.16 0.80
C ILE A 182 -13.06 -2.52 0.62
N GLU A 183 -12.46 -3.37 -0.20
CA GLU A 183 -12.98 -4.71 -0.49
C GLU A 183 -11.97 -5.76 -0.04
N LEU A 184 -12.37 -6.63 0.90
CA LEU A 184 -11.62 -7.84 1.21
C LEU A 184 -11.77 -8.83 0.04
N LYS A 185 -10.69 -9.06 -0.70
CA LYS A 185 -10.69 -9.95 -1.87
C LYS A 185 -10.31 -11.37 -1.49
N TYR A 186 -9.27 -11.53 -0.67
CA TYR A 186 -8.79 -12.83 -0.22
C TYR A 186 -8.58 -12.84 1.29
N CYS A 187 -8.91 -13.96 1.92
CA CYS A 187 -8.76 -14.16 3.34
C CYS A 187 -8.34 -15.60 3.64
N LYS A 188 -7.31 -15.75 4.46
CA LYS A 188 -6.90 -17.00 5.08
C LYS A 188 -6.90 -16.79 6.58
N ILE A 189 -7.60 -17.67 7.28
CA ILE A 189 -7.60 -17.74 8.74
C ILE A 189 -6.94 -19.07 9.10
N SER A 190 -5.74 -18.99 9.68
CA SER A 190 -4.99 -20.15 10.14
C SER A 190 -5.59 -20.60 11.47
N LYS A 191 -5.88 -21.90 11.59
CA LYS A 191 -6.36 -22.48 12.87
C LYS A 191 -5.16 -22.69 13.81
N PRO A 192 -5.32 -22.49 15.12
CA PRO A 192 -4.22 -22.56 16.09
C PRO A 192 -3.52 -23.92 16.26
N ASP A 193 -3.97 -25.00 15.60
CA ASP A 193 -3.54 -26.38 15.90
C ASP A 193 -2.79 -27.13 14.77
N GLU A 194 -2.28 -26.46 13.73
CA GLU A 194 -1.38 -27.14 12.78
C GLU A 194 0.09 -27.02 13.22
N PRO A 195 0.76 -28.14 13.57
CA PRO A 195 2.13 -28.11 14.07
C PRO A 195 3.10 -27.66 12.98
N SER A 196 3.96 -26.71 13.36
CA SER A 196 4.98 -26.11 12.51
C SER A 196 5.98 -27.16 11.98
N SER A 197 6.07 -27.30 10.66
CA SER A 197 7.35 -27.66 10.04
C SER A 197 8.28 -26.46 10.18
N LEU A 198 9.12 -26.50 11.22
CA LEU A 198 10.23 -25.58 11.43
C LEU A 198 11.11 -25.57 10.17
N HIS A 199 10.94 -24.57 9.31
CA HIS A 199 11.97 -24.23 8.33
C HIS A 199 13.04 -23.40 9.04
N PRO A 200 14.30 -23.86 9.09
CA PRO A 200 15.36 -23.12 9.77
C PRO A 200 15.64 -21.82 9.00
N VAL A 201 15.33 -20.69 9.63
CA VAL A 201 15.83 -19.38 9.21
C VAL A 201 17.27 -19.27 9.73
N GLN A 202 18.22 -19.83 8.99
CA GLN A 202 19.64 -19.48 9.13
C GLN A 202 20.34 -19.71 7.79
N LEU A 203 20.60 -18.61 7.08
CA LEU A 203 21.58 -18.59 6.00
C LEU A 203 22.96 -18.81 6.62
N SER A 204 23.52 -20.01 6.44
CA SER A 204 24.91 -20.35 6.76
C SER A 204 25.95 -19.64 5.87
N LEU A 205 25.53 -18.71 5.02
CA LEU A 205 26.38 -18.03 4.02
C LEU A 205 27.23 -16.86 4.57
N PHE A 206 27.16 -16.53 5.85
CA PHE A 206 27.97 -15.45 6.46
C PHE A 206 28.76 -15.88 7.71
N LYS A 207 28.92 -17.18 8.00
CA LYS A 207 29.80 -17.60 9.10
C LYS A 207 31.30 -17.48 8.78
N ASN A 208 31.67 -17.22 7.51
CA ASN A 208 33.06 -17.17 7.07
C ASN A 208 33.42 -15.87 6.32
N LEU A 209 33.06 -14.71 6.87
CA LEU A 209 33.66 -13.44 6.46
C LEU A 209 34.09 -12.65 7.71
N ASN A 210 35.31 -12.99 8.15
CA ASN A 210 36.21 -12.39 9.15
C ASN A 210 35.76 -12.40 10.63
#